data_AF-A0A8K0MUV3-F1
#
_entry.id   AF-A0A8K0MUV3-F1
#
_cell.length_a   1.000
_cell.length_b   1.000
_cell.length_c   1.000
_cell.angle_alpha   90.00
_cell.angle_beta   90.00
_cell.angle_gamma   90.00
#
_symmetry.space_group_name_H-M   'P 1'
#
loop_
_entity.id
_entity.type
_entity.pdbx_description
1 polymer ?
#
loop_
_entity_poly.entity_id
_entity_poly.type
_entity_poly.pdbx_seq_one_letter_code
_entity_poly.pdbx_strand_id
1 'polypeptide(L)'
;MVPRNRKRKPSLAPIPSSPKSLNLSPDPYPDLPIPTPEQCRAIRDALLDHHGFPEEFARYRRSSDGPPVEGPETPSDGSEAGRGAFGETVLDALVSILLSQNTTDSNSRRAFESLKSAFPTWDQVLAAESKLIENAIRCGGLAATKAARIKSILKAVLEKRGEICLEYLRGMSVNEVKAELSQFKGIGPKTAPEKGMKERKADGTEKKGRKK
;
A
#
# COMPACT_ATOMS: atom_id res chain seq x y z
N MET A 1 6.00 -52.62 17.98
CA MET A 1 5.95 -51.64 16.86
C MET A 1 4.50 -51.15 16.76
N VAL A 2 4.19 -49.95 17.27
CA VAL A 2 2.81 -49.44 17.44
C VAL A 2 2.46 -48.49 16.29
N PRO A 3 1.38 -48.69 15.52
CA PRO A 3 1.03 -47.77 14.45
C PRO A 3 0.29 -46.54 14.99
N ARG A 4 0.84 -45.34 14.71
CA ARG A 4 0.23 -44.03 15.03
C ARG A 4 -0.87 -43.69 14.03
N ASN A 5 -2.10 -43.58 14.53
CA ASN A 5 -3.27 -43.13 13.79
C ASN A 5 -3.24 -41.60 13.64
N ARG A 6 -3.11 -41.06 12.40
CA ARG A 6 -3.18 -39.62 12.11
C ARG A 6 -4.61 -39.24 11.74
N LYS A 7 -5.34 -38.62 12.68
CA LYS A 7 -6.64 -37.98 12.41
C LYS A 7 -6.44 -36.82 11.41
N ARG A 8 -7.16 -36.85 10.28
CA ARG A 8 -7.17 -35.81 9.23
C ARG A 8 -8.01 -34.62 9.69
N LYS A 9 -7.48 -33.40 9.54
CA LYS A 9 -8.19 -32.13 9.78
C LYS A 9 -9.23 -31.89 8.67
N PRO A 10 -10.43 -31.34 8.97
CA PRO A 10 -11.42 -31.03 7.93
C PRO A 10 -11.00 -29.81 7.10
N SER A 11 -11.25 -29.89 5.79
CA SER A 11 -10.90 -28.90 4.77
C SER A 11 -11.93 -27.77 4.71
N LEU A 12 -11.47 -26.52 4.83
CA LEU A 12 -12.30 -25.32 4.63
C LEU A 12 -12.48 -25.04 3.12
N ALA A 13 -13.72 -24.75 2.72
CA ALA A 13 -14.13 -24.48 1.34
C ALA A 13 -13.69 -23.07 0.85
N PRO A 14 -13.60 -22.84 -0.47
CA PRO A 14 -13.01 -21.63 -1.03
C PRO A 14 -13.96 -20.42 -0.97
N ILE A 15 -13.39 -19.23 -0.75
CA ILE A 15 -14.09 -17.95 -0.60
C ILE A 15 -14.28 -17.31 -1.98
N PRO A 16 -15.51 -17.03 -2.44
CA PRO A 16 -15.74 -16.28 -3.69
C PRO A 16 -15.62 -14.76 -3.52
N SER A 17 -15.22 -14.13 -4.62
CA SER A 17 -14.85 -12.72 -4.82
C SER A 17 -15.99 -11.71 -4.68
N SER A 18 -15.68 -10.55 -4.08
CA SER A 18 -16.57 -9.40 -3.86
C SER A 18 -17.02 -8.66 -5.14
N PRO A 19 -18.18 -7.98 -5.09
CA PRO A 19 -18.34 -6.70 -5.80
C PRO A 19 -18.97 -5.56 -4.97
N LYS A 20 -18.43 -4.35 -5.19
CA LYS A 20 -19.00 -2.97 -5.23
C LYS A 20 -19.95 -2.47 -4.13
N SER A 21 -19.57 -1.36 -3.49
CA SER A 21 -20.41 -0.59 -2.56
C SER A 21 -21.49 0.21 -3.27
N LEU A 22 -22.74 0.15 -2.80
CA LEU A 22 -23.72 1.24 -2.84
C LEU A 22 -24.84 0.95 -1.81
N ASN A 23 -25.35 2.02 -1.18
CA ASN A 23 -26.38 2.13 -0.13
C ASN A 23 -25.92 1.89 1.32
N LEU A 24 -26.26 2.86 2.20
CA LEU A 24 -26.32 2.72 3.65
C LEU A 24 -27.42 1.70 3.99
N SER A 25 -27.14 0.44 3.68
CA SER A 25 -27.93 -0.75 3.99
C SER A 25 -27.71 -1.11 5.46
N PRO A 26 -28.66 -1.82 6.13
CA PRO A 26 -28.40 -2.44 7.42
C PRO A 26 -27.09 -3.21 7.37
N ASP A 27 -26.36 -3.23 8.48
CA ASP A 27 -25.08 -3.94 8.64
C ASP A 27 -25.05 -5.21 7.78
N PRO A 28 -24.07 -5.38 6.87
CA PRO A 28 -24.04 -6.51 5.93
C PRO A 28 -24.03 -7.88 6.62
N TYR A 29 -23.82 -7.92 7.95
CA TYR A 29 -23.89 -9.11 8.77
C TYR A 29 -24.82 -8.88 9.97
N PRO A 30 -26.15 -8.76 9.76
CA PRO A 30 -27.09 -8.47 10.83
C PRO A 30 -27.13 -9.60 11.88
N ASP A 31 -26.77 -10.82 11.48
CA ASP A 31 -26.74 -12.01 12.33
C ASP A 31 -25.36 -12.33 12.92
N LEU A 32 -24.32 -11.53 12.62
CA LEU A 32 -23.00 -11.64 13.27
C LEU A 32 -22.72 -10.42 14.17
N PRO A 33 -23.34 -10.33 15.35
CA PRO A 33 -23.08 -9.26 16.33
C PRO A 33 -21.69 -9.34 17.00
N ILE A 34 -20.79 -10.20 16.50
CA ILE A 34 -19.49 -10.53 17.10
C ILE A 34 -18.38 -10.19 16.08
N PRO A 35 -17.28 -9.56 16.50
CA PRO A 35 -16.99 -9.13 17.87
C PRO A 35 -17.76 -7.86 18.29
N THR A 36 -18.27 -7.85 19.51
CA THR A 36 -18.80 -6.61 20.12
C THR A 36 -17.69 -5.56 20.25
N PRO A 37 -18.01 -4.27 20.35
CA PRO A 37 -17.00 -3.23 20.59
C PRO A 37 -16.14 -3.50 21.84
N GLU A 38 -16.71 -4.09 22.89
CA GLU A 38 -15.98 -4.50 24.10
C GLU A 38 -15.00 -5.64 23.81
N GLN A 39 -15.41 -6.64 23.03
CA GLN A 39 -14.52 -7.73 22.61
C GLN A 39 -13.37 -7.23 21.74
N CYS A 40 -13.62 -6.28 20.84
CA CYS A 40 -12.57 -5.62 20.06
C CYS A 40 -11.56 -4.90 20.96
N ARG A 41 -12.04 -4.18 22.00
CA ARG A 41 -11.18 -3.51 22.98
C ARG A 41 -10.38 -4.51 23.80
N ALA A 42 -11.00 -5.58 24.30
CA ALA A 42 -10.31 -6.62 25.06
C ALA A 42 -9.19 -7.29 24.25
N ILE A 43 -9.42 -7.57 22.95
CA ILE A 43 -8.37 -8.10 22.06
C ILE A 43 -7.25 -7.07 21.86
N ARG A 44 -7.60 -5.79 21.62
CA ARG A 44 -6.61 -4.72 21.49
C ARG A 44 -5.73 -4.62 22.73
N ASP A 45 -6.33 -4.63 23.91
CA ASP A 45 -5.63 -4.48 25.18
C ASP A 45 -4.72 -5.71 25.43
N ALA A 46 -5.21 -6.92 25.19
CA ALA A 46 -4.39 -8.14 25.26
C ALA A 46 -3.23 -8.16 24.26
N LEU A 47 -3.42 -7.62 23.04
CA LEU A 47 -2.35 -7.48 22.05
C LEU A 47 -1.31 -6.45 22.49
N LEU A 48 -1.76 -5.32 23.06
CA LEU A 48 -0.86 -4.30 23.59
C LEU A 48 -0.06 -4.80 24.80
N ASP A 49 -0.69 -5.56 25.70
CA ASP A 49 0.00 -6.17 26.85
C ASP A 49 1.06 -7.18 26.41
N HIS A 50 0.80 -7.92 25.32
CA HIS A 50 1.72 -8.94 24.84
C HIS A 50 2.86 -8.38 23.98
N HIS A 51 2.57 -7.43 23.10
CA HIS A 51 3.53 -6.91 22.12
C HIS A 51 4.13 -5.56 22.50
N GLY A 52 3.58 -4.89 23.51
CA GLY A 52 3.82 -3.47 23.75
C GLY A 52 3.21 -2.61 22.66
N PHE A 53 3.27 -1.29 22.86
CA PHE A 53 3.03 -0.34 21.78
C PHE A 53 4.38 -0.04 21.11
N PRO A 54 4.53 -0.17 19.79
CA PRO A 54 5.81 0.10 19.15
C PRO A 54 6.20 1.57 19.32
N GLU A 55 7.36 1.83 19.91
CA GLU A 55 7.83 3.19 20.26
C GLU A 55 7.92 4.12 19.03
N GLU A 56 8.26 3.55 17.87
CA GLU A 56 8.26 4.20 16.57
C GLU A 56 6.92 4.90 16.20
N PHE A 57 5.80 4.42 16.76
CA PHE A 57 4.48 5.03 16.55
C PHE A 57 4.05 5.96 17.69
N ALA A 58 4.84 6.14 18.75
CA ALA A 58 4.47 6.94 19.92
C ALA A 58 4.13 8.38 19.55
N ARG A 59 4.85 8.95 18.57
CA ARG A 59 4.60 10.29 18.01
C ARG A 59 3.24 10.45 17.31
N TYR A 60 2.62 9.34 16.87
CA TYR A 60 1.30 9.35 16.24
C TYR A 60 0.17 9.04 17.20
N ARG A 61 0.47 8.73 18.47
CA ARG A 61 -0.51 8.75 19.54
C ARG A 61 -0.97 10.19 19.66
N ARG A 62 -2.01 10.53 18.90
CA ARG A 62 -2.72 11.79 19.04
C ARG A 62 -3.18 11.82 20.49
N SER A 63 -2.77 12.86 21.21
CA SER A 63 -3.19 13.17 22.57
C SER A 63 -4.71 13.36 22.61
N SER A 64 -5.46 12.26 22.62
CA SER A 64 -6.85 12.26 22.99
C SER A 64 -6.90 12.26 24.52
N ASP A 65 -7.11 13.46 25.07
CA ASP A 65 -7.40 13.80 26.48
C ASP A 65 -6.24 13.93 27.48
N GLY A 66 -5.46 15.02 27.38
CA GLY A 66 -4.62 15.52 28.49
C GLY A 66 -4.07 16.94 28.24
N PRO A 67 -3.83 17.77 29.28
CA PRO A 67 -3.29 19.12 29.11
C PRO A 67 -1.85 19.07 28.54
N PRO A 68 -1.32 20.19 28.00
CA PRO A 68 -0.01 20.22 27.36
C PRO A 68 1.03 19.87 28.43
N VAL A 69 1.63 18.69 28.32
CA VAL A 69 2.82 18.38 29.11
C VAL A 69 4.00 18.98 28.34
N GLU A 70 4.43 20.14 28.80
CA GLU A 70 5.73 20.69 28.43
C GLU A 70 6.84 19.80 29.02
N GLY A 71 7.67 19.23 28.13
CA GLY A 71 9.03 18.75 28.40
C GLY A 71 9.21 17.32 28.97
N PRO A 72 10.42 16.74 28.89
CA PRO A 72 11.68 17.37 28.48
C PRO A 72 12.19 16.84 27.13
N GLU A 73 12.82 17.74 26.39
CA GLU A 73 13.87 17.41 25.43
C GLU A 73 14.95 16.53 26.08
N THR A 74 15.24 15.39 25.46
CA THR A 74 16.50 14.66 25.69
C THR A 74 17.25 14.49 24.37
N PRO A 75 18.53 14.91 24.32
CA PRO A 75 19.38 14.85 23.13
C PRO A 75 19.98 13.45 22.92
N SER A 76 20.51 13.26 21.72
CA SER A 76 21.40 12.19 21.23
C SER A 76 22.12 11.33 22.28
N ASP A 77 21.91 10.02 22.22
CA ASP A 77 23.00 9.05 22.06
C ASP A 77 22.49 7.78 21.37
N GLY A 78 23.38 7.08 20.67
CA GLY A 78 23.07 6.20 19.55
C GLY A 78 22.37 4.86 19.82
N SER A 79 22.03 4.23 18.70
CA SER A 79 21.54 2.86 18.54
C SER A 79 20.07 2.59 18.91
N GLU A 80 19.16 3.02 18.05
CA GLU A 80 17.78 2.50 18.02
C GLU A 80 17.39 2.18 16.57
N ALA A 81 17.40 0.89 16.24
CA ALA A 81 16.93 0.33 14.97
C ALA A 81 15.38 0.19 14.97
N GLY A 82 14.68 1.19 15.53
CA GLY A 82 13.24 1.34 15.46
C GLY A 82 12.81 1.76 14.06
N ARG A 83 11.67 1.25 13.59
CA ARG A 83 11.10 1.46 12.25
C ARG A 83 10.67 2.93 12.06
N GLY A 84 11.65 3.81 11.89
CA GLY A 84 11.43 5.26 11.82
C GLY A 84 12.48 6.03 11.03
N ALA A 85 13.43 5.35 10.38
CA ALA A 85 14.45 5.96 9.54
C ALA A 85 14.14 5.78 8.05
N PHE A 86 13.09 6.43 7.56
CA PHE A 86 12.99 6.79 6.13
C PHE A 86 12.61 8.26 6.05
N GLY A 87 13.59 9.11 6.34
CA GLY A 87 13.59 10.54 6.00
C GLY A 87 13.86 10.75 4.51
N GLU A 88 13.22 9.96 3.67
CA GLU A 88 13.35 10.00 2.23
C GLU A 88 11.93 10.24 1.69
N THR A 89 11.82 10.94 0.57
CA THR A 89 10.63 11.60 0.02
C THR A 89 9.31 10.78 0.05
N VAL A 90 8.17 11.44 -0.19
CA VAL A 90 6.87 10.78 -0.40
C VAL A 90 6.95 9.69 -1.48
N LEU A 91 7.81 9.88 -2.48
CA LEU A 91 8.09 8.87 -3.51
C LEU A 91 8.87 7.66 -2.97
N ASP A 92 9.85 7.88 -2.07
CA ASP A 92 10.56 6.80 -1.39
C ASP A 92 9.58 5.94 -0.59
N ALA A 93 8.72 6.56 0.23
CA ALA A 93 7.67 5.84 0.94
C ALA A 93 6.75 5.05 -0.02
N LEU A 94 6.35 5.64 -1.15
CA LEU A 94 5.48 5.01 -2.14
C LEU A 94 6.15 3.78 -2.79
N VAL A 95 7.42 3.88 -3.14
CA VAL A 95 8.19 2.79 -3.73
C VAL A 95 8.49 1.71 -2.69
N SER A 96 8.76 2.05 -1.43
CA SER A 96 8.90 1.07 -0.34
C SER A 96 7.62 0.25 -0.16
N ILE A 97 6.44 0.89 -0.20
CA ILE A 97 5.14 0.20 -0.16
C ILE A 97 4.96 -0.73 -1.36
N LEU A 98 5.41 -0.32 -2.55
CA LEU A 98 5.34 -1.18 -3.73
C LEU A 98 6.26 -2.40 -3.61
N LEU A 99 7.48 -2.21 -3.08
CA LEU A 99 8.45 -3.28 -2.91
C LEU A 99 8.07 -4.27 -1.81
N SER A 100 7.32 -3.86 -0.79
CA SER A 100 6.86 -4.74 0.30
C SER A 100 5.73 -5.69 -0.08
N GLN A 101 5.07 -5.47 -1.22
CA GLN A 101 4.01 -6.36 -1.71
C GLN A 101 4.55 -7.77 -2.00
N ASN A 102 3.84 -8.79 -1.50
CA ASN A 102 4.14 -10.21 -1.76
C ASN A 102 5.58 -10.61 -1.41
N THR A 103 6.16 -10.05 -0.36
CA THR A 103 7.51 -10.39 0.10
C THR A 103 7.65 -10.17 1.61
N THR A 104 8.82 -10.48 2.16
CA THR A 104 9.12 -10.26 3.58
C THR A 104 9.68 -8.86 3.81
N ASP A 105 9.54 -8.34 5.03
CA ASP A 105 10.08 -7.03 5.44
C ASP A 105 11.60 -6.94 5.13
N SER A 106 12.37 -7.96 5.53
CA SER A 106 13.81 -8.06 5.21
C SER A 106 14.10 -8.00 3.71
N ASN A 107 13.31 -8.66 2.86
CA ASN A 107 13.54 -8.63 1.42
C ASN A 107 13.15 -7.29 0.80
N SER A 108 12.07 -6.69 1.29
CA SER A 108 11.61 -5.37 0.83
C SER A 108 12.62 -4.28 1.14
N ARG A 109 13.20 -4.29 2.35
CA ARG A 109 14.24 -3.35 2.78
C ARG A 109 15.50 -3.50 1.94
N ARG A 110 16.02 -4.73 1.79
CA ARG A 110 17.18 -5.02 0.94
C ARG A 110 16.96 -4.61 -0.52
N ALA A 111 15.76 -4.83 -1.05
CA ALA A 111 15.42 -4.43 -2.42
C ALA A 111 15.41 -2.90 -2.58
N PHE A 112 14.88 -2.17 -1.59
CA PHE A 112 14.87 -0.71 -1.59
C PHE A 112 16.29 -0.13 -1.48
N GLU A 113 17.09 -0.61 -0.52
CA GLU A 113 18.49 -0.19 -0.34
C GLU A 113 19.33 -0.48 -1.60
N SER A 114 19.17 -1.66 -2.20
CA SER A 114 19.81 -2.03 -3.47
C SER A 114 19.40 -1.11 -4.62
N LEU A 115 18.11 -0.76 -4.72
CA LEU A 115 17.60 0.15 -5.74
C LEU A 115 18.20 1.56 -5.59
N LYS A 116 18.21 2.12 -4.37
CA LYS A 116 18.75 3.47 -4.10
C LYS A 116 20.27 3.52 -4.24
N SER A 117 20.97 2.43 -3.93
CA SER A 117 22.42 2.30 -4.18
C SER A 117 22.74 2.30 -5.68
N ALA A 118 21.96 1.56 -6.48
CA ALA A 118 22.13 1.51 -7.93
C ALA A 118 21.67 2.79 -8.64
N PHE A 119 20.63 3.45 -8.12
CA PHE A 119 20.02 4.64 -8.69
C PHE A 119 19.72 5.67 -7.58
N PRO A 120 20.66 6.58 -7.28
CA PRO A 120 20.48 7.56 -6.21
C PRO A 120 19.29 8.50 -6.40
N THR A 121 18.90 8.79 -7.66
CA THR A 121 17.78 9.68 -7.98
C THR A 121 16.69 8.99 -8.78
N TRP A 122 15.46 9.48 -8.65
CA TRP A 122 14.30 8.93 -9.38
C TRP A 122 14.37 9.17 -10.89
N ASP A 123 15.02 10.25 -11.33
CA ASP A 123 15.31 10.48 -12.75
C ASP A 123 16.17 9.37 -13.35
N GLN A 124 17.17 8.88 -12.60
CA GLN A 124 17.99 7.74 -13.04
C GLN A 124 17.16 6.46 -13.14
N VAL A 125 16.25 6.21 -12.19
CA VAL A 125 15.32 5.06 -12.26
C VAL A 125 14.41 5.15 -13.49
N LEU A 126 13.92 6.36 -13.82
CA LEU A 126 13.07 6.55 -14.99
C LEU A 126 13.83 6.32 -16.30
N ALA A 127 15.06 6.83 -16.39
CA ALA A 127 15.94 6.70 -17.55
C ALA A 127 16.54 5.29 -17.73
N ALA A 128 16.73 4.55 -16.64
CA ALA A 128 17.37 3.24 -16.66
C ALA A 128 16.57 2.18 -17.45
N GLU A 129 17.29 1.23 -18.05
CA GLU A 129 16.66 0.05 -18.64
C GLU A 129 15.90 -0.76 -17.57
N SER A 130 14.71 -1.24 -17.91
CA SER A 130 13.86 -2.01 -16.97
C SER A 130 14.61 -3.20 -16.36
N LYS A 131 15.48 -3.86 -17.15
CA LYS A 131 16.25 -5.02 -16.73
C LYS A 131 17.26 -4.70 -15.61
N LEU A 132 17.82 -3.49 -15.59
CA LEU A 132 18.74 -3.05 -14.52
C LEU A 132 17.99 -2.84 -13.20
N ILE A 133 16.79 -2.24 -13.28
CA ILE A 133 15.90 -2.07 -12.13
C ILE A 133 15.46 -3.44 -11.59
N GLU A 134 15.07 -4.35 -12.48
CA GLU A 134 14.70 -5.73 -12.13
C GLU A 134 15.82 -6.47 -11.39
N ASN A 135 17.06 -6.32 -11.87
CA ASN A 135 18.22 -6.91 -11.22
C ASN A 135 18.44 -6.31 -9.83
N ALA A 136 18.32 -4.98 -9.68
CA ALA A 136 18.49 -4.30 -8.40
C ALA A 136 17.47 -4.76 -7.35
N ILE A 137 16.21 -5.00 -7.75
CA ILE A 137 15.13 -5.38 -6.82
C ILE A 137 14.82 -6.89 -6.79
N ARG A 138 15.69 -7.71 -7.40
CA ARG A 138 15.43 -9.14 -7.62
C ARG A 138 15.12 -9.91 -6.32
N CYS A 139 15.78 -9.56 -5.22
CA CYS A 139 15.55 -10.14 -3.90
C CYS A 139 14.13 -9.92 -3.36
N GLY A 140 13.43 -8.88 -3.83
CA GLY A 140 12.07 -8.54 -3.42
C GLY A 140 10.97 -9.38 -4.08
N GLY A 141 11.30 -10.24 -5.05
CA GLY A 141 10.33 -11.05 -5.79
C GLY A 141 9.43 -10.24 -6.74
N LEU A 142 8.88 -10.89 -7.78
CA LEU A 142 8.07 -10.26 -8.82
C LEU A 142 8.75 -9.04 -9.48
N ALA A 143 10.08 -9.09 -9.62
CA ALA A 143 10.91 -7.95 -9.99
C ALA A 143 10.48 -7.29 -11.31
N ALA A 144 10.21 -8.06 -12.36
CA ALA A 144 9.71 -7.54 -13.65
C ALA A 144 8.42 -6.73 -13.49
N THR A 145 7.46 -7.25 -12.73
CA THR A 145 6.18 -6.56 -12.48
C THR A 145 6.37 -5.31 -11.63
N LYS A 146 7.20 -5.38 -10.58
CA LYS A 146 7.48 -4.24 -9.69
C LYS A 146 8.25 -3.13 -10.42
N ALA A 147 9.29 -3.47 -11.19
CA ALA A 147 10.07 -2.53 -11.98
C ALA A 147 9.18 -1.79 -13.00
N ALA A 148 8.34 -2.51 -13.75
CA ALA A 148 7.40 -1.91 -14.68
C ALA A 148 6.41 -0.94 -13.99
N ARG A 149 5.94 -1.30 -12.79
CA ARG A 149 5.05 -0.43 -11.99
C ARG A 149 5.77 0.82 -11.48
N ILE A 150 6.99 0.69 -10.94
CA ILE A 150 7.80 1.83 -10.48
C ILE A 150 7.95 2.83 -11.64
N LYS A 151 8.41 2.38 -12.81
CA LYS A 151 8.56 3.26 -13.98
C LYS A 151 7.24 3.90 -14.41
N SER A 152 6.14 3.16 -14.37
CA SER A 152 4.82 3.69 -14.73
C SER A 152 4.36 4.80 -13.77
N ILE A 153 4.65 4.67 -12.46
CA ILE A 153 4.32 5.69 -11.47
C ILE A 153 5.16 6.94 -11.71
N LEU A 154 6.49 6.78 -11.83
CA LEU A 154 7.40 7.91 -12.05
C LEU A 154 7.05 8.68 -13.34
N LYS A 155 6.75 7.96 -14.42
CA LYS A 155 6.30 8.57 -15.69
C LYS A 155 4.99 9.34 -15.52
N ALA A 156 4.00 8.76 -14.83
CA ALA A 156 2.72 9.43 -14.60
C ALA A 156 2.85 10.67 -13.72
N VAL A 157 3.75 10.66 -12.73
CA VAL A 157 4.05 11.84 -11.90
C VAL A 157 4.68 12.93 -12.75
N LEU A 158 5.69 12.58 -13.56
CA LEU A 158 6.36 13.51 -14.45
C LEU A 158 5.39 14.12 -15.48
N GLU A 159 4.55 13.32 -16.13
CA GLU A 159 3.57 13.79 -17.12
C GLU A 159 2.53 14.74 -16.53
N LYS A 160 2.13 14.56 -15.27
CA LYS A 160 1.10 15.38 -14.63
C LYS A 160 1.63 16.67 -14.01
N ARG A 161 2.85 16.65 -13.47
CA ARG A 161 3.39 17.74 -12.65
C ARG A 161 4.59 18.44 -13.28
N GLY A 162 5.23 17.83 -14.27
CA GLY A 162 6.48 18.33 -14.86
C GLY A 162 7.73 18.01 -14.04
N GLU A 163 7.58 17.45 -12.83
CA GLU A 163 8.68 17.06 -11.94
C GLU A 163 8.39 15.72 -11.25
N ILE A 164 9.43 14.96 -10.92
CA ILE A 164 9.32 13.68 -10.20
C ILE A 164 9.29 13.94 -8.68
N CYS A 165 8.24 14.62 -8.21
CA CYS A 165 8.07 15.01 -6.82
C CYS A 165 6.62 14.81 -6.35
N LEU A 166 6.44 14.34 -5.10
CA LEU A 166 5.14 14.18 -4.45
C LEU A 166 5.05 14.90 -3.09
N GLU A 167 6.00 15.78 -2.75
CA GLU A 167 6.04 16.46 -1.45
C GLU A 167 4.83 17.38 -1.21
N TYR A 168 4.21 17.88 -2.28
CA TYR A 168 2.97 18.66 -2.20
C TYR A 168 1.80 17.93 -1.52
N LEU A 169 1.83 16.58 -1.51
CA LEU A 169 0.81 15.77 -0.84
C LEU A 169 0.80 15.98 0.68
N ARG A 170 1.90 16.48 1.28
CA ARG A 170 1.97 16.73 2.73
C ARG A 170 1.03 17.84 3.19
N GLY A 171 0.69 18.78 2.31
CA GLY A 171 -0.21 19.89 2.62
C GLY A 171 -1.69 19.60 2.37
N MET A 172 -2.02 18.42 1.82
CA MET A 172 -3.40 18.06 1.44
C MET A 172 -4.11 17.30 2.56
N SER A 173 -5.45 17.31 2.54
CA SER A 173 -6.24 16.47 3.44
C SER A 173 -6.09 14.99 3.10
N VAL A 174 -6.36 14.11 4.08
CA VAL A 174 -6.27 12.65 3.88
C VAL A 174 -7.14 12.16 2.72
N ASN A 175 -8.31 12.77 2.51
CA ASN A 175 -9.22 12.39 1.42
C ASN A 175 -8.66 12.79 0.05
N GLU A 176 -8.06 13.98 -0.06
CA GLU A 176 -7.41 14.44 -1.28
C GLU A 176 -6.16 13.61 -1.61
N VAL A 177 -5.33 13.31 -0.61
CA VAL A 177 -4.16 12.43 -0.79
C VAL A 177 -4.58 11.05 -1.29
N LYS A 178 -5.65 10.48 -0.72
CA LYS A 178 -6.19 9.19 -1.18
C LYS A 178 -6.69 9.29 -2.62
N ALA A 179 -7.41 10.36 -2.97
CA ALA A 179 -7.93 10.56 -4.32
C ALA A 179 -6.80 10.71 -5.34
N GLU A 180 -5.76 11.49 -5.03
CA GLU A 180 -4.58 11.66 -5.87
C GLU A 180 -3.80 10.35 -6.06
N LEU A 181 -3.46 9.67 -4.96
CA LEU A 181 -2.68 8.43 -5.02
C LEU A 181 -3.42 7.30 -5.74
N SER A 182 -4.76 7.27 -5.65
CA SER A 182 -5.60 6.27 -6.33
C SER A 182 -5.57 6.39 -7.86
N GLN A 183 -5.13 7.52 -8.40
CA GLN A 183 -4.98 7.71 -9.84
C GLN A 183 -3.77 6.96 -10.41
N PHE A 184 -2.80 6.58 -9.56
CA PHE A 184 -1.63 5.84 -10.02
C PHE A 184 -1.93 4.35 -10.12
N LYS A 185 -1.70 3.79 -11.32
CA LYS A 185 -1.97 2.37 -11.59
C LYS A 185 -1.17 1.46 -10.65
N GLY A 186 -1.88 0.70 -9.83
CA GLY A 186 -1.27 -0.20 -8.84
C GLY A 186 -1.15 0.40 -7.44
N ILE A 187 -1.71 1.60 -7.21
CA ILE A 187 -1.92 2.21 -5.90
C ILE A 187 -3.43 2.35 -5.74
N GLY A 188 -4.01 1.58 -4.84
CA GLY A 188 -5.46 1.47 -4.62
C GLY A 188 -5.71 0.72 -3.32
N PRO A 189 -6.97 0.57 -2.84
CA PRO A 189 -7.25 0.35 -1.42
C PRO A 189 -6.56 -0.87 -0.79
N LYS A 190 -6.14 -1.89 -1.57
CA LYS A 190 -4.98 -2.79 -1.29
C LYS A 190 -4.18 -3.25 -2.54
N THR A 191 -4.25 -2.53 -3.67
CA THR A 191 -3.68 -2.77 -5.03
C THR A 191 -4.44 -3.69 -6.01
N ALA A 192 -5.02 -3.03 -7.04
CA ALA A 192 -5.61 -3.49 -8.32
C ALA A 192 -7.10 -3.97 -8.34
N PRO A 193 -7.80 -3.92 -9.49
CA PRO A 193 -7.82 -2.90 -10.56
C PRO A 193 -9.28 -2.51 -10.95
N GLU A 194 -9.63 -1.22 -11.04
CA GLU A 194 -10.85 -0.84 -11.76
C GLU A 194 -10.53 -0.73 -13.25
N LYS A 195 -11.01 -1.72 -14.01
CA LYS A 195 -10.96 -1.72 -15.48
C LYS A 195 -11.60 -0.44 -16.00
N GLY A 196 -10.90 0.22 -16.92
CA GLY A 196 -11.37 1.38 -17.65
C GLY A 196 -12.78 1.20 -18.22
N MET A 197 -13.65 2.13 -17.84
CA MET A 197 -14.92 2.38 -18.51
C MET A 197 -14.57 2.95 -19.90
N LYS A 198 -14.48 2.08 -20.91
CA LYS A 198 -14.49 2.52 -22.30
C LYS A 198 -15.90 3.04 -22.60
N GLU A 199 -16.05 4.35 -22.69
CA GLU A 199 -17.18 4.96 -23.37
C GLU A 199 -17.21 4.46 -24.81
N ARG A 200 -18.25 3.71 -25.16
CA ARG A 200 -18.58 3.45 -26.56
C ARG A 200 -19.29 4.70 -27.06
N LYS A 201 -18.60 5.50 -27.89
CA LYS A 201 -19.28 6.46 -28.77
C LYS A 201 -20.18 5.66 -29.71
N ALA A 202 -21.48 5.94 -29.66
CA ALA A 202 -22.43 5.53 -30.69
C ALA A 202 -22.23 6.48 -31.88
N ASP A 203 -21.62 5.97 -32.95
CA ASP A 203 -21.61 6.63 -34.25
C ASP A 203 -22.80 6.09 -35.06
N GLY A 204 -23.82 6.93 -35.19
CA GLY A 204 -24.98 6.68 -36.02
C GLY A 204 -24.73 7.20 -37.43
N THR A 205 -24.47 6.29 -38.37
CA THR A 205 -24.62 6.59 -39.79
C THR A 205 -25.45 5.50 -40.46
N GLU A 206 -26.75 5.77 -40.56
CA GLU A 206 -27.73 5.01 -41.32
C GLU A 206 -27.50 5.26 -42.82
N LYS A 207 -26.88 4.29 -43.51
CA LYS A 207 -26.85 4.25 -44.99
C LYS A 207 -28.19 3.70 -45.50
N LYS A 208 -29.08 4.59 -45.91
CA LYS A 208 -30.26 4.22 -46.71
C LYS A 208 -29.89 4.20 -48.19
N GLY A 209 -29.41 3.06 -48.66
CA GLY A 209 -29.30 2.77 -50.09
C GLY A 209 -30.62 2.22 -50.62
N ARG A 210 -31.30 2.96 -51.49
CA ARG A 210 -32.43 2.46 -52.30
C ARG A 210 -32.15 2.73 -53.78
N LYS A 211 -31.57 1.72 -54.44
CA LYS A 211 -31.70 1.38 -55.86
C LYS A 211 -32.31 -0.04 -55.81
N LYS A 212 -33.34 -0.43 -56.53
CA LYS A 212 -33.79 -0.14 -57.89
C LYS A 212 -35.29 -0.44 -57.96
#